data_AF-A0A6N9RAN6-F1
#
_entry.id   AF-A0A6N9RAN6-F1
#
_cell.length_a   1.000
_cell.length_b   1.000
_cell.length_c   1.000
_cell.angle_alpha   90.00
_cell.angle_beta   90.00
_cell.angle_gamma   90.00
#
_symmetry.space_group_name_H-M   'P 1'
#
loop_
_entity.id
_entity.type
_entity.pdbx_description
1 polymer ?
#
loop_
_entity_poly.entity_id
_entity_poly.type
_entity_poly.pdbx_seq_one_letter_code
_entity_poly.pdbx_strand_id
1 'polypeptide(L)' 'MDVLLQVPRFDQPALLTPHAGEMAHLSGQRKDDVKADAPALARAMAAKHNAVVALKGASTFVISPQGEA' A
#
# COMPACT_ATOMS: atom_id res chain seq x y z
N MET A 1 2.10 1.14 -20.03
CA MET A 1 1.03 0.23 -19.56
C MET A 1 0.73 0.63 -18.12
N ASP A 2 -0.14 1.61 -17.93
CA ASP A 2 -0.65 1.98 -16.60
C ASP A 2 -1.93 1.19 -16.35
N VAL A 3 -1.83 0.14 -15.53
CA VAL A 3 -2.99 -0.72 -15.15
C VAL A 3 -3.36 -0.54 -13.67
N LEU A 4 -2.67 0.32 -12.91
CA LEU A 4 -3.03 0.55 -11.51
C LEU A 4 -4.09 1.65 -11.37
N LEU A 5 -5.30 1.26 -11.78
CA LEU A 5 -6.55 1.94 -11.48
C LEU A 5 -6.60 2.38 -10.00
N GLN A 6 -7.28 3.51 -9.75
CA GLN A 6 -7.64 3.92 -8.40
C GLN A 6 -8.25 2.72 -7.66
N VAL A 7 -7.54 2.21 -6.65
CA VAL A 7 -8.03 1.10 -5.85
C VAL A 7 -9.18 1.65 -4.99
N PRO A 8 -10.38 1.06 -5.04
CA PRO A 8 -11.47 1.50 -4.19
C PRO A 8 -11.19 1.15 -2.72
N ARG A 9 -12.06 1.60 -1.82
CA ARG A 9 -12.18 0.98 -0.50
C ARG A 9 -12.95 -0.33 -0.66
N PHE A 10 -12.44 -1.43 -0.13
CA PHE A 10 -13.07 -2.74 -0.26
C PHE A 10 -14.09 -3.00 0.86
N ASP A 11 -15.26 -3.52 0.49
CA ASP A 11 -16.28 -3.96 1.45
C ASP A 11 -16.07 -5.43 1.91
N GLN A 12 -15.19 -6.16 1.22
CA GLN A 12 -14.81 -7.54 1.52
C GLN A 12 -13.33 -7.58 1.91
N PRO A 13 -12.88 -8.61 2.66
CA PRO A 13 -11.46 -8.77 2.95
C PRO A 13 -10.60 -8.78 1.69
N ALA A 14 -9.60 -7.90 1.64
CA ALA A 14 -8.72 -7.72 0.49
C ALA A 14 -7.26 -7.66 0.92
N LEU A 15 -6.36 -8.14 0.05
CA LEU A 15 -4.91 -8.06 0.19
C LEU A 15 -4.31 -7.32 -1.00
N LEU A 16 -3.62 -6.23 -0.72
CA LEU A 16 -2.82 -5.49 -1.70
C LEU A 16 -1.35 -5.85 -1.51
N THR A 17 -0.65 -6.23 -2.58
CA THR A 17 0.76 -6.64 -2.51
C THR A 17 1.70 -5.75 -3.34
N PRO A 18 1.59 -4.42 -3.27
CA PRO A 18 2.38 -3.55 -4.14
C PRO A 18 3.87 -3.63 -3.79
N HIS A 19 4.74 -3.55 -4.79
CA HIS A 19 6.11 -3.10 -4.60
C HIS A 19 6.16 -1.56 -4.59
N ALA A 20 7.31 -0.95 -4.24
CA ALA A 20 7.42 0.51 -4.12
C ALA A 20 6.95 1.32 -5.35
N GLY A 21 7.21 0.84 -6.57
CA GLY A 21 6.69 1.47 -7.81
C GLY A 21 5.17 1.41 -7.95
N GLU A 22 4.54 0.26 -7.69
CA GLU A 22 3.08 0.10 -7.68
C GLU A 22 2.46 0.98 -6.58
N MET A 23 3.08 1.01 -5.39
CA MET A 23 2.65 1.85 -4.27
C MET A 23 2.73 3.34 -4.60
N ALA A 24 3.79 3.79 -5.28
CA ALA A 24 3.93 5.17 -5.76
C ALA A 24 2.74 5.55 -6.66
N HIS A 25 2.39 4.66 -7.60
CA HIS A 25 1.24 4.86 -8.48
C HIS A 25 -0.08 4.89 -7.70
N LEU A 26 -0.30 3.94 -6.79
CA LEU A 26 -1.53 3.84 -5.99
C LEU A 26 -1.74 5.00 -5.02
N SER A 27 -0.64 5.54 -4.46
CA SER A 27 -0.66 6.61 -3.47
C SER A 27 -0.54 8.02 -4.08
N GLY A 28 -0.16 8.14 -5.36
CA GLY A 28 0.16 9.40 -6.00
C GLY A 28 1.47 10.04 -5.49
N GLN A 29 2.29 9.28 -4.76
CA GLN A 29 3.59 9.74 -4.24
C GLN A 29 4.73 9.33 -5.18
N ARG A 30 5.91 9.93 -5.02
CA ARG A 30 7.09 9.46 -5.74
C ARG A 30 7.60 8.19 -5.07
N LYS A 31 8.22 7.33 -5.88
CA LYS A 31 8.83 6.07 -5.40
C LYS A 31 9.86 6.29 -4.29
N ASP A 32 10.60 7.40 -4.31
CA ASP A 32 11.60 7.69 -3.28
C ASP A 32 10.93 8.06 -1.95
N ASP A 33 9.79 8.76 -1.98
CA ASP A 33 9.01 9.09 -0.79
C ASP A 33 8.40 7.82 -0.17
N VAL A 34 7.94 6.87 -1.00
CA VAL A 34 7.49 5.52 -0.57
C VAL A 34 8.60 4.76 0.16
N LYS A 35 9.85 4.86 -0.32
CA LYS A 35 11.00 4.15 0.27
C LYS A 35 11.49 4.82 1.55
N ALA A 36 11.35 6.14 1.65
CA ALA A 36 11.77 6.92 2.81
C ALA A 36 10.94 6.57 4.06
N ASP A 37 9.64 6.32 3.91
CA ASP A 37 8.76 5.92 5.02
C ASP A 37 7.71 4.88 4.57
N ALA A 38 8.21 3.70 4.19
CA ALA A 38 7.39 2.58 3.77
C ALA A 38 6.34 2.13 4.83
N PRO A 39 6.66 2.05 6.14
CA PRO A 39 5.69 1.68 7.16
C PRO A 39 4.53 2.67 7.30
N ALA A 40 4.82 3.98 7.32
CA ALA A 40 3.76 4.99 7.41
C ALA A 40 2.85 4.94 6.19
N LEU A 41 3.41 4.79 5.00
CA LEU A 41 2.62 4.72 3.79
C LEU A 41 1.77 3.45 3.71
N ALA A 42 2.33 2.28 4.09
CA ALA A 42 1.58 1.03 4.14
C ALA A 42 0.38 1.13 5.10
N ARG A 43 0.54 1.75 6.28
CA ARG A 43 -0.55 2.03 7.23
C ARG A 43 -1.62 2.93 6.63
N ALA A 44 -1.22 4.05 6.03
CA ALA A 44 -2.16 4.99 5.41
C ALA A 44 -2.98 4.30 4.30
N MET A 45 -2.34 3.47 3.49
CA MET A 45 -2.99 2.76 2.39
C MET A 45 -3.88 1.61 2.87
N ALA A 46 -3.48 0.88 3.91
CA ALA A 46 -4.31 -0.17 4.51
C ALA A 46 -5.62 0.41 5.07
N ALA A 47 -5.53 1.52 5.80
CA ALA A 47 -6.68 2.23 6.35
C ALA A 47 -7.58 2.80 5.24
N LYS A 48 -6.99 3.48 4.25
CA LYS A 48 -7.70 4.09 3.11
C LYS A 48 -8.53 3.06 2.35
N HIS A 49 -7.92 1.92 2.02
CA HIS A 49 -8.54 0.91 1.16
C HIS A 49 -9.31 -0.17 1.90
N ASN A 50 -9.33 -0.15 3.24
CA ASN A 50 -9.89 -1.24 4.05
C ASN A 50 -9.30 -2.61 3.68
N ALA A 51 -7.98 -2.65 3.47
CA ALA A 51 -7.28 -3.84 2.98
C ALA A 51 -6.03 -4.10 3.83
N VAL A 52 -5.63 -5.37 3.90
CA VAL A 52 -4.27 -5.71 4.33
C VAL A 52 -3.32 -5.27 3.23
N VAL A 53 -2.23 -4.59 3.58
CA VAL A 53 -1.19 -4.17 2.64
C VAL A 53 0.10 -4.90 2.95
N ALA A 54 0.61 -5.68 2.01
CA ALA A 54 1.95 -6.26 2.02
C ALA A 54 2.86 -5.45 1.07
N LEU A 55 3.47 -4.38 1.58
CA LEU A 55 4.37 -3.52 0.81
C LEU A 55 5.73 -4.20 0.65
N LYS A 56 6.01 -4.69 -0.56
CA LYS A 56 7.22 -5.47 -0.90
C LYS A 56 8.45 -4.56 -1.04
N GLY A 57 9.55 -4.97 -0.43
CA GLY A 57 10.87 -4.32 -0.48
C GLY A 57 11.98 -5.26 0.00
N ALA A 58 13.10 -4.72 0.49
CA ALA A 58 14.13 -5.52 1.16
C ALA A 58 13.60 -6.17 2.45
N SER A 59 12.64 -5.50 3.09
CA SER A 59 11.74 -6.06 4.08
C SER A 59 10.31 -5.84 3.59
N THR A 60 9.41 -6.78 3.87
CA THR A 60 7.98 -6.64 3.57
C THR A 60 7.25 -6.15 4.80
N PHE A 61 6.52 -5.05 4.66
CA PHE A 61 5.64 -4.53 5.71
C PHE A 61 4.23 -5.06 5.45
N VAL A 62 3.69 -5.85 6.37
CA VAL A 62 2.33 -6.40 6.29
C VAL A 62 1.48 -5.68 7.32
N ILE A 63 0.54 -4.87 6.85
CA ILE A 63 -0.24 -3.97 7.72
C ILE A 63 -1.74 -4.26 7.56
N SER A 64 -2.45 -4.44 8.68
CA SER A 64 -3.90 -4.60 8.70
C SER A 64 -4.63 -3.26 8.48
N PRO A 65 -5.93 -3.27 8.10
CA PRO A 65 -6.73 -2.05 8.03
C PRO A 65 -6.78 -1.25 9.34
N GLN A 66 -6.55 -1.92 10.48
CA GLN A 66 -6.50 -1.34 11.82
C GLN A 66 -5.13 -0.71 12.14
N GLY A 67 -4.12 -0.88 11.27
CA GLY A 67 -2.78 -0.31 11.42
C GLY A 67 -1.79 -1.20 12.19
N GLU A 68 -2.20 -2.42 12.55
CA GLU A 68 -1.35 -3.43 13.18
C GLU A 68 -0.37 -4.02 12.16
N ALA A 69 0.85 -4.33 12.61
CA ALA A 69 1.99 -4.73 11.79
C ALA A 69 2.56 -6.09 12.22
#